data_AF-A0A4S0G1V1-F1
#
_entry.id   AF-A0A4S0G1V1-F1
#
_cell.length_a   1.000
_cell.length_b   1.000
_cell.length_c   1.000
_cell.angle_alpha   90.00
_cell.angle_beta   90.00
_cell.angle_gamma   90.00
#
_symmetry.space_group_name_H-M   'P 1'
#
loop_
_entity.id
_entity.type
_entity.pdbx_description
1 polymer ?
#
loop_
_entity_poly.entity_id
_entity_poly.type
_entity_poly.pdbx_seq_one_letter_code
_entity_poly.pdbx_strand_id
1 'polypeptide(L)'
;GQKLTMDSALKLLLIKSANDIAVAIAETIGGNTDNFVAQMNAQAQRLGMNSTHYVNPNGLPGKGQYTTARDLALLALIIKREFPEYAHYFSLEGVTTGKKNYANFNMLVGRFDGADGMKTGFICASGFNQVASA
;
A
#
# COMPACT_ATOMS: atom_id res chain seq x y z
N GLY A 1 -4.22 -18.64 -15.83
CA GLY A 1 -3.70 -17.94 -14.64
C GLY A 1 -4.62 -18.17 -13.45
N GLN A 2 -4.11 -17.98 -12.24
CA GLN A 2 -4.90 -18.01 -11.00
C GLN A 2 -5.77 -16.74 -10.93
N LYS A 3 -7.03 -16.85 -10.47
CA LYS A 3 -7.95 -15.70 -10.32
C LYS A 3 -8.16 -15.41 -8.85
N LEU A 4 -8.11 -14.13 -8.47
CA LEU A 4 -8.34 -13.62 -7.13
C LEU A 4 -9.42 -12.55 -7.19
N THR A 5 -10.23 -12.43 -6.14
CA THR A 5 -11.13 -11.28 -5.99
C THR A 5 -10.31 -10.04 -5.59
N MET A 6 -10.84 -8.85 -5.87
CA MET A 6 -10.17 -7.59 -5.48
C MET A 6 -9.96 -7.51 -3.95
N ASP A 7 -10.95 -7.95 -3.17
CA ASP A 7 -10.83 -8.05 -1.70
C ASP A 7 -9.63 -8.91 -1.26
N SER A 8 -9.47 -10.10 -1.85
CA SER A 8 -8.32 -10.97 -1.55
C SER A 8 -7.00 -10.35 -2.00
N ALA A 9 -6.99 -9.68 -3.15
CA ALA A 9 -5.82 -9.01 -3.68
C ALA A 9 -5.37 -7.84 -2.76
N LEU A 10 -6.31 -7.01 -2.31
CA LEU A 10 -6.04 -5.90 -1.38
C LEU A 10 -5.52 -6.40 -0.03
N LYS A 11 -6.11 -7.45 0.54
CA LYS A 11 -5.62 -8.06 1.78
C LYS A 11 -4.18 -8.56 1.64
N LEU A 12 -3.87 -9.29 0.56
CA LEU A 12 -2.52 -9.79 0.31
C LEU A 12 -1.51 -8.64 0.04
N LEU A 13 -1.93 -7.60 -0.67
CA LEU A 13 -1.12 -6.42 -0.91
C LEU A 13 -0.78 -5.70 0.41
N LEU A 14 -1.78 -5.42 1.24
CA LEU A 14 -1.59 -4.63 2.46
C LEU A 14 -0.86 -5.42 3.55
N ILE A 15 -1.20 -6.69 3.74
CA ILE A 15 -0.70 -7.51 4.86
C ILE A 15 0.64 -8.17 4.53
N LYS A 16 0.77 -8.77 3.34
CA LYS A 16 1.98 -9.49 2.90
C LYS A 16 2.91 -8.61 2.06
N SER A 17 2.49 -7.41 1.64
CA SER A 17 3.29 -6.58 0.73
C SER A 17 3.65 -7.33 -0.57
N ALA A 18 2.69 -8.05 -1.13
CA ALA A 18 2.90 -8.92 -2.29
C ALA A 18 3.06 -8.11 -3.60
N ASN A 19 4.30 -7.99 -4.08
CA ASN A 19 4.66 -7.17 -5.24
C ASN A 19 4.04 -7.66 -6.56
N ASP A 20 3.87 -8.96 -6.71
CA ASP A 20 3.19 -9.60 -7.84
C ASP A 20 1.70 -9.22 -7.89
N ILE A 21 1.05 -9.18 -6.73
CA ILE A 21 -0.34 -8.75 -6.61
C ILE A 21 -0.49 -7.25 -6.92
N ALA A 22 0.47 -6.42 -6.51
CA ALA A 22 0.48 -4.99 -6.88
C ALA A 22 0.51 -4.81 -8.42
N VAL A 23 1.32 -5.60 -9.12
CA VAL A 23 1.38 -5.59 -10.60
C VAL A 23 0.06 -6.07 -11.20
N ALA A 24 -0.51 -7.16 -10.71
CA ALA A 24 -1.78 -7.69 -11.21
C ALA A 24 -2.96 -6.70 -11.02
N ILE A 25 -3.01 -6.02 -9.88
CA ILE A 25 -3.98 -4.94 -9.63
C ILE A 25 -3.76 -3.79 -10.63
N ALA A 26 -2.51 -3.37 -10.83
CA ALA A 26 -2.17 -2.30 -11.75
C ALA A 26 -2.59 -2.61 -13.19
N GLU A 27 -2.31 -3.82 -13.68
CA GLU A 27 -2.75 -4.28 -15.01
C GLU A 27 -4.28 -4.34 -15.12
N THR A 28 -4.97 -4.77 -14.05
CA THR A 28 -6.44 -4.86 -14.04
C THR A 28 -7.10 -3.48 -14.09
N ILE A 29 -6.56 -2.49 -13.37
CA ILE A 29 -7.15 -1.14 -13.26
C ILE A 29 -6.69 -0.23 -14.39
N GLY A 30 -5.38 -0.22 -14.69
CA GLY A 30 -4.76 0.65 -15.70
C GLY A 30 -4.71 0.06 -17.10
N GLY A 31 -5.06 -1.22 -17.28
CA GLY A 31 -4.86 -1.98 -18.52
C GLY A 31 -3.40 -2.43 -18.73
N ASN A 32 -2.44 -1.68 -18.20
CA ASN A 32 -1.04 -2.05 -18.07
C ASN A 32 -0.42 -1.25 -16.90
N THR A 33 0.82 -1.59 -16.55
CA THR A 33 1.55 -0.99 -15.43
C THR A 33 1.94 0.47 -15.68
N ASP A 34 2.35 0.84 -16.90
CA ASP A 34 2.73 2.22 -17.25
C ASP A 34 1.55 3.20 -17.09
N ASN A 35 0.37 2.82 -17.59
CA ASN A 35 -0.87 3.58 -17.43
C ASN A 35 -1.24 3.72 -15.95
N PHE A 36 -1.12 2.65 -15.18
CA PHE A 36 -1.41 2.70 -13.75
C PHE A 36 -0.41 3.61 -13.01
N VAL A 37 0.88 3.58 -13.34
CA VAL A 37 1.90 4.48 -12.79
C VAL A 37 1.60 5.95 -13.16
N ALA A 38 1.14 6.20 -14.39
CA ALA A 38 0.67 7.54 -14.78
C ALA A 38 -0.53 7.99 -13.91
N GLN A 39 -1.49 7.09 -13.65
CA GLN A 39 -2.60 7.37 -12.74
C GLN A 39 -2.13 7.61 -11.29
N MET A 40 -1.17 6.82 -10.79
CA MET A 40 -0.59 7.01 -9.45
C MET A 40 0.02 8.41 -9.30
N ASN A 41 0.81 8.84 -10.29
CA ASN A 41 1.43 10.17 -10.29
C ASN A 41 0.38 11.30 -10.44
N ALA A 42 -0.64 11.11 -11.29
CA ALA A 42 -1.74 12.06 -11.40
C ALA A 42 -2.52 12.20 -10.09
N GLN A 43 -2.75 11.08 -9.37
CA GLN A 43 -3.35 11.11 -8.04
C GLN A 43 -2.43 11.80 -7.04
N ALA A 44 -1.14 11.49 -6.99
CA ALA A 44 -0.19 12.17 -6.10
C ALA A 44 -0.25 13.69 -6.27
N GLN A 45 -0.25 14.18 -7.51
CA GLN A 45 -0.40 15.59 -7.82
C GLN A 45 -1.76 16.14 -7.35
N ARG A 46 -2.87 15.46 -7.64
CA ARG A 46 -4.22 15.86 -7.22
C ARG A 46 -4.35 15.97 -5.70
N LEU A 47 -3.67 15.08 -4.97
CA LEU A 47 -3.67 15.05 -3.51
C LEU A 47 -2.68 16.05 -2.89
N GLY A 48 -1.87 16.75 -3.69
CA GLY A 48 -0.87 17.72 -3.20
C GLY A 48 0.44 17.09 -2.72
N MET A 49 0.70 15.83 -3.07
CA MET A 49 1.96 15.12 -2.79
C MET A 49 3.06 15.57 -3.76
N ASN A 50 3.45 16.84 -3.67
CA ASN A 50 4.32 17.52 -4.64
C ASN A 50 5.79 17.08 -4.58
N SER A 51 6.16 16.24 -3.62
CA SER A 51 7.51 15.68 -3.44
C SER A 51 7.49 14.16 -3.56
N THR A 52 6.66 13.64 -4.45
CA THR A 52 6.50 12.21 -4.72
C THR A 52 6.50 11.92 -6.21
N HIS A 53 7.22 10.88 -6.62
CA HIS A 53 7.18 10.31 -7.96
C HIS A 53 7.25 8.79 -7.90
N TYR A 54 6.26 8.13 -8.50
CA TYR A 54 6.19 6.68 -8.64
C TYR A 54 6.65 6.25 -10.02
N VAL A 55 7.40 5.14 -10.09
CA VAL A 55 7.85 4.55 -11.37
C VAL A 55 7.36 3.12 -11.57
N ASN A 56 6.75 2.54 -10.53
CA ASN A 56 6.19 1.19 -10.54
C ASN A 56 5.09 1.09 -9.46
N PRO A 57 4.22 0.06 -9.51
CA PRO A 57 3.12 -0.09 -8.56
C PRO A 57 3.52 -0.74 -7.22
N ASN A 58 4.74 -1.26 -7.09
CA ASN A 58 5.11 -2.17 -5.99
C ASN A 58 6.21 -1.64 -5.06
N GLY A 59 6.83 -0.51 -5.37
CA GLY A 59 7.86 0.13 -4.56
C GLY A 59 9.25 -0.50 -4.67
N LEU A 60 9.47 -1.48 -5.56
CA LEU A 60 10.81 -2.01 -5.81
C LEU A 60 11.74 -0.89 -6.33
N PRO A 61 13.08 -1.02 -6.12
CA PRO A 61 14.02 0.00 -6.55
C PRO A 61 13.90 0.32 -8.04
N GLY A 62 13.79 1.60 -8.36
CA GLY A 62 13.72 2.11 -9.73
C GLY A 62 14.26 3.53 -9.80
N LYS A 63 15.01 3.83 -10.86
CA LYS A 63 15.60 5.16 -11.03
C LYS A 63 14.49 6.21 -11.09
N GLY A 64 14.61 7.25 -10.26
CA GLY A 64 13.65 8.35 -10.22
C GLY A 64 12.48 8.15 -9.25
N GLN A 65 12.33 6.98 -8.61
CA GLN A 65 11.31 6.79 -7.58
C GLN A 65 11.67 7.51 -6.28
N TYR A 66 10.77 8.36 -5.76
CA TYR A 66 10.95 9.00 -4.46
C TYR A 66 9.61 9.41 -3.85
N THR A 67 9.61 9.65 -2.54
CA THR A 67 8.51 10.26 -1.79
C THR A 67 9.07 10.91 -0.53
N THR A 68 8.22 11.56 0.27
CA THR A 68 8.60 12.13 1.57
C THR A 68 7.69 11.62 2.67
N ALA A 69 8.16 11.67 3.92
CA ALA A 69 7.33 11.36 5.08
C ALA A 69 6.07 12.24 5.13
N ARG A 70 6.18 13.52 4.74
CA ARG A 70 5.06 14.45 4.68
C ARG A 70 3.99 14.01 3.68
N ASP A 71 4.40 13.65 2.46
CA ASP A 71 3.47 13.24 1.41
C ASP A 71 2.77 11.92 1.76
N LEU A 72 3.49 10.97 2.34
CA LEU A 72 2.89 9.72 2.82
C LEU A 72 1.93 9.94 3.99
N ALA A 73 2.23 10.88 4.89
CA ALA A 73 1.31 11.26 5.97
C ALA A 73 0.04 11.93 5.41
N LEU A 74 0.17 12.75 4.38
CA LEU A 74 -0.99 13.35 3.70
C LEU A 74 -1.86 12.28 3.04
N LEU A 75 -1.25 11.33 2.33
CA LEU A 75 -1.97 10.20 1.74
C LEU A 75 -2.71 9.39 2.80
N ALA A 76 -2.07 9.13 3.95
CA ALA A 76 -2.69 8.43 5.08
C ALA A 76 -3.95 9.14 5.59
N LEU A 77 -3.84 10.44 5.85
CA LEU A 77 -4.95 11.26 6.34
C LEU A 77 -6.11 11.27 5.34
N ILE A 78 -5.81 11.37 4.04
CA ILE A 78 -6.84 11.38 2.99
C ILE A 78 -7.54 10.02 2.90
N ILE A 79 -6.79 8.90 2.90
CA ILE A 79 -7.40 7.56 2.89
C ILE A 79 -8.35 7.40 4.07
N LYS A 80 -7.92 7.76 5.28
CA LYS A 80 -8.76 7.65 6.49
C LYS A 80 -10.00 8.53 6.44
N ARG A 81 -9.88 9.75 5.91
CA ARG A 81 -10.98 10.73 5.88
C ARG A 81 -11.99 10.44 4.77
N GLU A 82 -11.50 10.13 3.58
CA GLU A 82 -12.33 10.05 2.37
C GLU A 82 -12.83 8.64 2.08
N PHE A 83 -12.18 7.61 2.65
CA PHE A 83 -12.56 6.21 2.45
C PHE A 83 -12.64 5.40 3.76
N PRO A 84 -13.41 5.89 4.77
CA PRO A 84 -13.52 5.21 6.06
C PRO A 84 -14.09 3.79 5.96
N GLU A 85 -14.87 3.48 4.92
CA GLU A 85 -15.40 2.14 4.65
C GLU A 85 -14.30 1.08 4.43
N TYR A 86 -13.10 1.49 4.03
CA TYR A 86 -11.95 0.61 3.80
C TYR A 86 -10.98 0.55 4.98
N ALA A 87 -11.23 1.28 6.07
CA ALA A 87 -10.38 1.29 7.26
C ALA A 87 -10.11 -0.13 7.80
N HIS A 88 -11.11 -1.02 7.68
CA HIS A 88 -11.02 -2.40 8.12
C HIS A 88 -9.87 -3.19 7.50
N TYR A 89 -9.38 -2.84 6.30
CA TYR A 89 -8.23 -3.54 5.70
C TYR A 89 -6.92 -3.25 6.43
N PHE A 90 -6.76 -2.05 6.99
CA PHE A 90 -5.53 -1.60 7.64
C PHE A 90 -5.40 -2.09 9.08
N SER A 91 -6.51 -2.46 9.72
CA SER A 91 -6.57 -3.02 11.06
C SER A 91 -6.51 -4.56 11.11
N LEU A 92 -6.39 -5.24 9.96
CA LEU A 92 -6.24 -6.69 9.94
C LEU A 92 -4.89 -7.11 10.53
N GLU A 93 -4.91 -7.92 11.59
CA GLU A 93 -3.70 -8.53 12.17
C GLU A 93 -3.08 -9.62 11.27
N GLY A 94 -3.83 -10.11 10.27
CA GLY A 94 -3.37 -11.10 9.32
C GLY A 94 -4.44 -11.51 8.31
N VAL A 95 -4.06 -12.33 7.34
CA VAL A 95 -4.96 -12.92 6.34
C VAL A 95 -4.65 -14.39 6.10
N THR A 96 -5.69 -15.19 5.88
CA THR A 96 -5.56 -16.58 5.41
C THR A 96 -5.94 -16.70 3.95
N THR A 97 -5.16 -17.45 3.18
CA THR A 97 -5.51 -17.86 1.80
C THR A 97 -6.21 -19.22 1.77
N GLY A 98 -6.66 -19.73 2.92
CA GLY A 98 -7.16 -21.09 3.12
C GLY A 98 -6.05 -22.14 3.17
N LYS A 99 -4.91 -21.92 2.49
CA LYS A 99 -3.73 -22.79 2.52
C LYS A 99 -2.65 -22.32 3.46
N LYS A 100 -2.54 -21.00 3.66
CA LYS A 100 -1.48 -20.39 4.46
C LYS A 100 -2.01 -19.15 5.18
N ASN A 101 -1.55 -18.97 6.41
CA ASN A 101 -1.81 -17.78 7.20
C ASN A 101 -0.61 -16.84 7.09
N TYR A 102 -0.89 -15.56 6.91
CA TYR A 102 0.08 -14.48 6.87
C TYR A 102 -0.24 -13.49 7.97
N ALA A 103 0.69 -13.29 8.90
CA ALA A 103 0.58 -12.21 9.87
C ALA A 103 0.88 -10.86 9.19
N ASN A 104 0.29 -9.79 9.71
CA ASN A 104 0.59 -8.44 9.27
C ASN A 104 2.01 -8.04 9.71
N PHE A 105 2.77 -7.45 8.79
CA PHE A 105 4.08 -6.91 9.10
C PHE A 105 4.01 -5.65 9.97
N ASN A 106 2.89 -4.94 9.99
CA ASN A 106 2.67 -3.81 10.88
C ASN A 106 2.40 -4.31 12.31
N MET A 107 3.47 -4.44 13.09
CA MET A 107 3.43 -4.96 14.46
C MET A 107 2.70 -4.05 15.46
N LEU A 108 2.33 -2.82 15.07
CA LEU A 108 1.53 -1.93 15.92
C LEU A 108 0.07 -2.40 16.00
N VAL A 109 -0.47 -2.95 14.91
CA VAL A 109 -1.84 -3.46 14.86
C VAL A 109 -1.97 -4.64 15.82
N GLY A 110 -2.92 -4.55 16.75
CA GLY A 110 -3.15 -5.55 17.81
C GLY A 110 -2.18 -5.49 18.99
N ARG A 111 -1.21 -4.55 19.01
CA ARG A 111 -0.21 -4.42 20.10
C ARG A 111 -0.09 -3.04 20.71
N PHE A 112 -0.41 -1.99 19.96
CA PHE A 112 -0.48 -0.62 20.46
C PHE A 112 -1.95 -0.21 20.57
N ASP A 113 -2.33 0.32 21.72
CA ASP A 113 -3.72 0.71 21.96
C ASP A 113 -4.12 1.87 21.04
N GLY A 114 -5.26 1.72 20.36
CA GLY A 114 -5.73 2.64 19.33
C GLY A 114 -5.12 2.48 17.92
N ALA A 115 -4.07 1.67 17.73
CA ALA A 115 -3.46 1.53 16.40
C ALA A 115 -4.44 0.97 15.36
N ASP A 116 -4.66 1.73 14.28
CA ASP A 116 -5.63 1.40 13.23
C ASP A 116 -5.05 1.36 11.81
N GLY A 117 -3.71 1.41 11.69
CA GLY A 117 -3.02 1.26 10.41
C GLY A 117 -1.54 1.68 10.45
N MET A 118 -0.85 1.85 9.33
CA MET A 118 -1.29 1.50 7.97
C MET A 118 -0.32 0.51 7.33
N LYS A 119 0.92 0.92 7.05
CA LYS A 119 1.84 0.11 6.23
C LYS A 119 3.30 0.29 6.60
N THR A 120 4.02 -0.84 6.61
CA THR A 120 5.48 -0.95 6.73
C THR A 120 6.16 -1.02 5.37
N GLY A 121 7.45 -0.69 5.29
CA GLY A 121 8.27 -0.91 4.10
C GLY A 121 9.74 -1.10 4.44
N PHE A 122 10.43 -1.94 3.68
CA PHE A 122 11.88 -2.11 3.76
C PHE A 122 12.46 -2.46 2.39
N ILE A 123 13.46 -1.69 1.97
CA ILE A 123 14.45 -2.08 0.94
C ILE A 123 15.82 -1.58 1.41
N CYS A 124 16.91 -2.21 0.95
CA CYS A 124 18.26 -1.83 1.37
C CYS A 124 18.58 -0.34 1.12
N ALA A 125 18.02 0.23 0.04
CA ALA A 125 18.25 1.63 -0.33
C ALA A 125 17.51 2.66 0.56
N SER A 126 16.45 2.25 1.27
CA SER A 126 15.61 3.17 2.07
C SER A 126 15.57 2.85 3.56
N GLY A 127 16.13 1.71 3.98
CA GLY A 127 16.01 1.22 5.35
C GLY A 127 14.59 0.86 5.75
N PHE A 128 14.33 0.81 7.05
CA PHE A 128 12.99 0.54 7.61
C PHE A 128 12.13 1.80 7.61
N ASN A 129 10.91 1.67 7.11
CA ASN A 129 9.94 2.75 7.00
C ASN A 129 8.58 2.29 7.55
N GLN A 130 7.85 3.21 8.17
CA GLN A 130 6.53 2.97 8.74
C GLN A 130 5.65 4.20 8.55
N VAL A 131 4.42 3.98 8.07
CA VAL A 131 3.32 4.93 8.21
C VAL A 131 2.30 4.30 9.15
N ALA A 132 1.99 4.98 10.25
CA ALA A 132 1.10 4.50 11.30
C ALA A 132 0.05 5.56 11.66
N SER A 133 -1.08 5.10 12.18
CA SER A 133 -2.09 5.96 12.81
C SER A 133 -2.68 5.23 14.02
N ALA A 134 -3.14 6.04 14.98
CA ALA A 134 -3.93 5.63 16.14
C ALA A 134 -4.99 6.71 16.43
#